data_AF-A0A667XR64-F1
#
_entry.id   AF-A0A667XR64-F1
#
_cell.length_a   1.000
_cell.length_b   1.000
_cell.length_c   1.000
_cell.angle_alpha   90.00
_cell.angle_beta   90.00
_cell.angle_gamma   90.00
#
_symmetry.space_group_name_H-M   'P 1'
#
loop_
_entity.id
_entity.type
_entity.pdbx_description
1 polymer ?
#
loop_
_entity_poly.entity_id
_entity_poly.type
_entity_poly.pdbx_seq_one_letter_code
_entity_poly.pdbx_strand_id
1 'polypeptide(L)'
;METTVEKLEAMFQKSEADLDYIEKRLKLDFANNAAENGSAPEENPVVLLENLMAIKARYTALCSEVKEIAAAQKESVDSIRQNLNSVMQLIQQVQQTADVEVPPLSELEQQAAELLGAAGSPSTAEVAPPTAASSQQPPPSCATGDFEDLSEAMLEAVPVSIRGDVTLADLNTFYRQLQQHFSTTKSGSLSVQKMKQLNMSVSEAKLKTLQHLALLTLDRKGCVHLPTPGPC
;
A
#
# COMPACT_ATOMS: atom_id res chain seq x y z
N MET A 1 -42.02 -49.59 -40.21
CA MET A 1 -41.83 -49.07 -38.84
C MET A 1 -40.61 -49.73 -38.20
N GLU A 2 -40.48 -51.05 -38.28
CA GLU A 2 -39.33 -51.82 -37.77
C GLU A 2 -37.98 -51.40 -38.39
N THR A 3 -37.87 -51.36 -39.72
CA THR A 3 -36.63 -50.93 -40.42
C THR A 3 -36.18 -49.49 -40.11
N THR A 4 -37.13 -48.59 -39.85
CA THR A 4 -36.83 -47.22 -39.41
C THR A 4 -36.34 -47.16 -37.97
N VAL A 5 -36.81 -48.07 -37.10
CA VAL A 5 -36.34 -48.20 -35.72
C VAL A 5 -34.95 -48.82 -35.70
N GLU A 6 -34.71 -49.89 -36.47
CA GLU A 6 -33.37 -50.51 -36.62
C GLU A 6 -32.32 -49.50 -37.12
N LYS A 7 -32.70 -48.67 -38.11
CA LYS A 7 -31.83 -47.61 -38.60
C LYS A 7 -31.51 -46.57 -37.52
N LEU A 8 -32.50 -46.21 -36.71
CA LEU A 8 -32.32 -45.25 -35.63
C LEU A 8 -31.45 -45.84 -34.52
N GLU A 9 -31.66 -47.10 -34.16
CA GLU A 9 -30.84 -47.84 -33.22
C GLU A 9 -29.38 -47.92 -33.70
N ALA A 10 -29.15 -48.23 -34.97
CA ALA A 10 -27.81 -48.25 -35.55
C ALA A 10 -27.15 -46.85 -35.53
N MET A 11 -27.93 -45.78 -35.72
CA MET A 11 -27.42 -44.42 -35.57
C MET A 11 -27.03 -44.11 -34.12
N PHE A 12 -27.83 -44.53 -33.13
CA PHE A 12 -27.50 -44.36 -31.71
C PHE A 12 -26.26 -45.17 -31.32
N GLN A 13 -26.19 -46.44 -31.70
CA GLN A 13 -25.02 -47.30 -31.45
C GLN A 13 -23.75 -46.71 -32.07
N LYS A 14 -23.86 -46.15 -33.29
CA LYS A 14 -22.74 -45.47 -33.93
C LYS A 14 -22.35 -44.19 -33.17
N SER A 15 -23.32 -43.35 -32.80
CA SER A 15 -23.04 -42.12 -32.04
C SER A 15 -22.42 -42.41 -30.66
N GLU A 16 -22.86 -43.46 -29.99
CA GLU A 16 -22.28 -43.93 -28.73
C GLU A 16 -20.82 -44.39 -28.94
N ALA A 17 -20.57 -45.22 -29.96
CA ALA A 17 -19.21 -45.65 -30.30
C ALA A 17 -18.29 -44.48 -30.70
N ASP A 18 -18.80 -43.48 -31.42
CA ASP A 18 -18.07 -42.28 -31.80
C ASP A 18 -17.70 -41.43 -30.56
N LEU A 19 -18.63 -41.26 -29.60
CA LEU A 19 -18.36 -40.57 -28.33
C LEU A 19 -17.32 -41.31 -27.49
N ASP A 20 -17.45 -42.63 -27.39
CA ASP A 20 -16.49 -43.51 -26.70
C ASP A 20 -15.08 -43.38 -27.29
N TYR A 21 -14.98 -43.31 -28.62
CA TYR A 21 -13.71 -43.14 -29.31
C TYR A 21 -13.09 -41.78 -28.99
N ILE A 22 -13.88 -40.70 -29.03
CA ILE A 22 -13.44 -39.34 -28.69
C ILE A 22 -12.95 -39.30 -27.23
N GLU A 23 -13.70 -39.87 -26.29
CA GLU A 23 -13.31 -39.90 -24.88
C GLU A 23 -11.99 -40.65 -24.67
N LYS A 24 -11.83 -41.83 -25.28
CA LYS A 24 -10.59 -42.63 -25.18
C LYS A 24 -9.40 -41.90 -25.80
N ARG A 25 -9.60 -41.23 -26.93
CA ARG A 25 -8.57 -40.44 -27.61
C ARG A 25 -8.12 -39.28 -26.72
N LEU A 26 -9.07 -38.51 -26.16
CA LEU A 26 -8.78 -37.40 -25.26
C LEU A 26 -8.05 -37.86 -24.00
N LYS A 27 -8.47 -38.97 -23.37
CA LYS A 27 -7.79 -39.53 -22.20
C LYS A 27 -6.33 -39.90 -22.50
N LEU A 28 -6.09 -40.51 -23.66
CA LEU A 28 -4.73 -40.86 -24.10
C LEU A 28 -3.88 -39.61 -24.36
N ASP A 29 -4.45 -38.60 -25.01
CA ASP A 29 -3.77 -37.34 -25.26
C ASP A 29 -3.42 -36.61 -23.94
N PHE A 30 -4.33 -36.56 -22.96
CA PHE A 30 -4.04 -36.00 -21.64
C PHE A 30 -2.95 -36.76 -20.88
N ALA A 31 -2.98 -38.11 -20.91
CA ALA A 31 -1.98 -38.93 -20.25
C ALA A 31 -0.58 -38.74 -20.85
N ASN A 32 -0.49 -38.66 -22.19
CA ASN A 32 0.77 -38.41 -22.89
C ASN A 32 1.32 -37.01 -22.59
N ASN A 33 0.46 -35.97 -22.63
CA ASN A 33 0.86 -34.61 -22.30
C ASN A 33 1.32 -34.46 -20.83
N ALA A 34 0.68 -35.15 -19.89
CA ALA A 34 1.07 -35.13 -18.48
C ALA A 34 2.43 -35.79 -18.23
N ALA A 35 2.75 -36.85 -18.99
CA ALA A 35 4.05 -37.52 -18.94
C ALA A 35 5.18 -36.69 -19.59
N GLU A 36 4.86 -35.90 -20.61
CA GLU A 36 5.83 -35.09 -21.35
C GLU A 36 6.14 -33.75 -20.65
N ASN A 37 5.13 -33.09 -20.06
CA ASN A 37 5.28 -31.78 -19.44
C ASN A 37 5.48 -31.80 -17.91
N GLY A 38 5.47 -32.97 -17.28
CA GLY A 38 5.65 -33.11 -15.83
C GLY A 38 4.60 -32.33 -15.05
N SER A 39 3.39 -32.89 -14.93
CA SER A 39 2.26 -32.23 -14.25
C SER A 39 2.64 -31.76 -12.84
N ALA A 40 2.82 -30.46 -12.69
CA ALA A 40 2.91 -29.83 -11.38
C ALA A 40 1.51 -29.72 -10.77
N PRO A 41 1.34 -29.98 -9.47
CA PRO A 41 0.03 -29.90 -8.80
C PRO A 41 -0.60 -28.49 -8.83
N GLU A 42 0.17 -27.46 -9.20
CA GLU A 42 -0.27 -26.06 -9.32
C GLU A 42 -1.20 -25.80 -10.53
N GLU A 43 -1.23 -26.69 -11.53
CA GLU A 43 -2.04 -26.53 -12.74
C GLU A 43 -3.46 -27.09 -12.61
N ASN A 44 -3.79 -27.77 -11.50
CA ASN A 44 -5.12 -28.33 -11.31
C ASN A 44 -6.14 -27.21 -11.03
N PRO A 45 -7.12 -26.96 -11.93
CA PRO A 45 -8.07 -25.87 -11.77
C PRO A 45 -8.99 -26.05 -10.55
N VAL A 46 -9.24 -27.28 -10.09
CA VAL A 46 -10.05 -27.56 -8.90
C VAL A 46 -9.31 -27.10 -7.64
N VAL A 47 -8.04 -27.45 -7.52
CA VAL A 47 -7.19 -27.03 -6.39
C VAL A 47 -6.99 -25.52 -6.39
N LEU A 48 -6.80 -24.92 -7.57
CA LEU A 48 -6.69 -23.47 -7.71
C LEU A 48 -7.96 -22.74 -7.24
N LEU A 49 -9.14 -23.25 -7.58
CA LEU A 49 -10.42 -22.70 -7.14
C LEU A 49 -10.59 -22.78 -5.62
N GLU A 50 -10.25 -23.92 -5.01
CA GLU A 50 -10.27 -24.10 -3.55
C GLU A 50 -9.32 -23.11 -2.85
N ASN A 51 -8.11 -22.96 -3.37
CA ASN A 51 -7.13 -22.00 -2.87
C ASN A 51 -7.63 -20.55 -2.98
N LEU A 52 -8.24 -20.18 -4.10
CA LEU A 52 -8.85 -18.85 -4.30
C LEU A 52 -9.94 -18.62 -3.25
N MET A 53 -10.84 -19.59 -3.04
CA MET A 53 -11.88 -19.48 -2.03
C MET A 53 -11.31 -19.29 -0.63
N ALA A 54 -10.27 -20.04 -0.27
CA ALA A 54 -9.59 -19.88 1.02
C ALA A 54 -8.94 -18.50 1.17
N ILE A 55 -8.29 -17.98 0.12
CA ILE A 55 -7.69 -16.64 0.10
C ILE A 55 -8.78 -15.58 0.27
N LYS A 56 -9.89 -15.68 -0.46
CA LYS A 56 -11.01 -14.74 -0.37
C LYS A 56 -11.62 -14.73 1.03
N ALA A 57 -11.75 -15.89 1.67
CA ALA A 57 -12.24 -16.00 3.04
C ALA A 57 -11.29 -15.31 4.03
N ARG A 58 -9.99 -15.57 3.95
CA ARG A 58 -8.96 -14.92 4.79
C ARG A 58 -8.93 -13.41 4.61
N TYR A 59 -9.00 -12.94 3.37
CA TYR A 59 -9.07 -11.50 3.06
C TYR A 59 -10.30 -10.86 3.71
N THR A 60 -11.46 -11.50 3.59
CA THR A 60 -12.71 -10.99 4.16
C THR A 60 -12.65 -10.92 5.68
N ALA A 61 -12.09 -11.96 6.32
CA ALA A 61 -11.88 -11.98 7.77
C ALA A 61 -10.95 -10.85 8.21
N LEU A 62 -9.80 -10.69 7.55
CA LEU A 62 -8.84 -9.62 7.85
C LEU A 62 -9.46 -8.23 7.68
N CYS A 63 -10.27 -8.02 6.64
CA CYS A 63 -11.01 -6.77 6.48
C CYS A 63 -12.01 -6.50 7.60
N SER A 64 -12.62 -7.54 8.19
CA SER A 64 -13.50 -7.38 9.37
C SER A 64 -12.67 -6.99 10.58
N GLU A 65 -11.59 -7.72 10.87
CA GLU A 65 -10.71 -7.46 12.01
C GLU A 65 -10.13 -6.03 11.97
N VAL A 66 -9.65 -5.58 10.82
CA VAL A 66 -9.14 -4.20 10.68
C VAL A 66 -10.22 -3.16 10.95
N LYS A 67 -11.46 -3.40 10.53
CA LYS A 67 -12.58 -2.48 10.83
C LYS A 67 -12.91 -2.46 12.32
N GLU A 68 -12.90 -3.62 12.98
CA GLU A 68 -13.14 -3.73 14.42
C GLU A 68 -12.02 -3.04 15.22
N ILE A 69 -10.76 -3.25 14.85
CA ILE A 69 -9.61 -2.57 15.46
C ILE A 69 -9.72 -1.05 15.27
N ALA A 70 -10.02 -0.59 14.06
CA ALA A 70 -10.17 0.84 13.79
C ALA A 70 -11.32 1.46 14.61
N ALA A 71 -12.43 0.74 14.77
CA ALA A 71 -13.55 1.17 15.61
C ALA A 71 -13.14 1.24 17.09
N ALA A 72 -12.45 0.22 17.60
CA ALA A 72 -11.98 0.17 18.99
C ALA A 72 -10.92 1.26 19.28
N GLN A 73 -10.01 1.52 18.34
CA GLN A 73 -9.03 2.60 18.45
C GLN A 73 -9.72 3.96 18.51
N LYS A 74 -10.71 4.19 17.65
CA LYS A 74 -11.50 5.42 17.67
C LYS A 74 -12.21 5.59 19.01
N GLU A 75 -12.91 4.55 19.49
CA GLU A 75 -13.61 4.58 20.78
C GLU A 75 -12.65 4.86 21.95
N SER A 76 -11.46 4.24 21.93
CA SER A 76 -10.43 4.48 22.94
C SER A 76 -9.94 5.93 22.94
N VAL A 77 -9.63 6.49 21.77
CA VAL A 77 -9.21 7.90 21.64
C VAL A 77 -10.32 8.85 22.06
N ASP A 78 -11.57 8.57 21.69
CA ASP A 78 -12.73 9.37 22.08
C ASP A 78 -12.94 9.33 23.61
N SER A 79 -12.78 8.17 24.23
CA SER A 79 -12.85 7.99 25.69
C SER A 79 -11.72 8.73 26.41
N ILE A 80 -10.48 8.64 25.94
CA ILE A 80 -9.35 9.40 26.50
C ILE A 80 -9.62 10.89 26.41
N ARG A 81 -10.07 11.37 25.24
CA ARG A 81 -10.42 12.78 25.02
C ARG A 81 -11.52 13.23 25.99
N GLN A 82 -12.56 12.44 26.18
CA GLN A 82 -13.65 12.77 27.10
C GLN A 82 -13.14 12.87 28.54
N ASN A 83 -12.38 11.88 29.00
CA ASN A 83 -11.82 11.87 30.36
C ASN A 83 -10.89 13.07 30.61
N LEU A 84 -10.01 13.39 29.66
CA LEU A 84 -9.11 14.55 29.77
C LEU A 84 -9.89 15.87 29.83
N ASN A 85 -10.95 16.02 29.03
CA ASN A 85 -11.82 17.20 29.11
C ASN A 85 -12.51 17.31 30.47
N SER A 86 -13.02 16.21 31.02
CA SER A 86 -13.64 16.20 32.36
C SER A 86 -12.64 16.57 33.45
N VAL A 87 -11.41 16.04 33.40
CA VAL A 87 -10.34 16.39 34.33
C VAL A 87 -9.97 17.87 34.22
N MET A 88 -9.85 18.40 33.00
CA MET A 88 -9.53 19.82 32.77
C MET A 88 -10.62 20.73 33.33
N GLN A 89 -11.90 20.40 33.13
CA GLN A 89 -13.02 21.14 33.73
C GLN A 89 -12.98 21.12 35.25
N LEU A 90 -12.69 19.97 35.86
CA LEU A 90 -12.59 19.84 37.32
C LEU A 90 -11.43 20.68 37.87
N ILE A 91 -10.26 20.62 37.22
CA ILE A 91 -9.09 21.42 37.56
C ILE A 91 -9.44 22.92 37.51
N GLN A 92 -10.13 23.36 36.45
CA GLN A 92 -10.53 24.74 36.29
C GLN A 92 -11.50 25.20 37.39
N GLN A 93 -12.45 24.36 37.80
CA GLN A 93 -13.35 24.66 38.93
C GLN A 93 -12.59 24.80 40.25
N VAL A 94 -11.61 23.93 40.51
CA VAL A 94 -10.79 23.99 41.73
C VAL A 94 -9.92 25.25 41.72
N GLN A 95 -9.32 25.61 40.59
CA GLN A 95 -8.53 26.83 40.44
C GLN A 95 -9.36 28.10 40.70
N GLN A 96 -10.57 28.17 40.12
CA GLN A 96 -11.50 29.28 40.36
C GLN A 96 -11.91 29.38 41.83
N THR A 97 -12.07 28.24 42.52
CA THR A 97 -12.44 28.22 43.95
C THR A 97 -11.27 28.62 44.85
N ALA A 98 -10.03 28.29 44.45
CA ALA A 98 -8.82 28.57 45.21
C ALA A 98 -8.19 29.95 44.92
N ASP A 99 -8.72 30.70 43.95
CA ASP A 99 -8.20 31.99 43.46
C ASP A 99 -6.72 31.93 43.05
N VAL A 100 -6.35 30.84 42.36
CA VAL A 100 -4.98 30.61 41.86
C VAL A 100 -4.95 30.86 40.34
N GLU A 101 -4.19 31.86 39.91
CA GLU A 101 -3.87 32.05 38.49
C GLU A 101 -2.84 31.02 38.01
N VAL A 102 -3.17 30.29 36.94
CA VAL A 102 -2.28 29.33 36.29
C VAL A 102 -1.81 29.90 34.94
N PRO A 103 -0.51 29.76 34.61
CA PRO A 103 0.00 30.18 33.31
C PRO A 103 -0.74 29.53 32.14
N PRO A 104 -0.78 30.19 30.97
CA PRO A 104 -1.31 29.58 29.76
C PRO A 104 -0.53 28.33 29.38
N LEU A 105 -1.21 27.40 28.69
CA LEU A 105 -0.62 26.16 28.19
C LEU A 105 0.64 26.45 27.37
N SER A 106 1.67 25.65 27.62
CA SER A 106 2.89 25.68 26.83
C SER A 106 2.64 25.19 25.39
N GLU A 107 3.53 25.52 24.46
CA GLU A 107 3.41 25.15 23.05
C GLU A 107 3.28 23.63 22.85
N LEU A 108 3.99 22.84 23.66
CA LEU A 108 3.90 21.38 23.63
C LEU A 108 2.52 20.87 24.09
N GLU A 109 1.92 21.51 25.09
CA GLU A 109 0.60 21.14 25.60
C GLU A 109 -0.51 21.54 24.62
N GLN A 110 -0.36 22.67 23.93
CA GLN A 110 -1.26 23.07 22.84
C GLN A 110 -1.21 22.08 21.67
N GLN A 111 -0.01 21.67 21.23
CA GLN A 111 0.13 20.66 20.18
C GLN A 111 -0.46 19.31 20.61
N ALA A 112 -0.27 18.90 21.86
CA ALA A 112 -0.88 17.68 22.40
C ALA A 112 -2.42 17.77 22.44
N ALA A 113 -2.98 18.93 22.76
CA ALA A 113 -4.42 19.16 22.73
C ALA A 113 -5.00 19.14 21.31
N GLU A 114 -4.28 19.68 20.32
CA GLU A 114 -4.65 19.62 18.90
C GLU A 114 -4.63 18.18 18.36
N LEU A 115 -3.60 17.40 18.69
CA LEU A 115 -3.49 15.98 18.33
C LEU A 115 -4.63 15.14 18.93
N LEU A 116 -5.05 15.48 20.15
CA LEU A 116 -6.19 14.86 20.82
C LEU A 116 -7.53 15.44 20.36
N GLY A 117 -7.53 16.41 19.44
CA GLY A 117 -8.73 17.10 18.93
C GLY A 117 -9.54 17.79 20.02
N ALA A 118 -8.89 18.21 21.10
CA ALA A 118 -9.46 18.94 22.22
C ALA A 118 -9.22 20.45 22.05
N ALA A 119 -9.75 21.03 20.97
CA ALA A 119 -9.85 22.48 20.88
C ALA A 119 -11.03 22.94 21.76
N GLY A 120 -10.74 23.26 23.01
CA GLY A 120 -11.66 24.02 23.86
C GLY A 120 -11.92 25.39 23.24
N SER A 121 -13.20 25.75 23.05
CA SER A 121 -13.61 27.09 22.62
C SER A 121 -13.09 28.17 23.56
N PRO A 122 -12.56 29.29 23.05
CA PRO A 122 -12.69 30.57 23.71
C PRO A 122 -13.98 31.23 23.23
N SER A 123 -15.03 31.20 24.06
CA SER A 123 -16.13 32.16 23.97
C SER A 123 -15.79 33.34 24.89
N THR A 124 -15.57 34.54 24.33
CA THR A 124 -16.09 35.84 24.78
C THR A 124 -15.59 36.96 23.83
N ALA A 125 -16.54 37.61 23.16
CA ALA A 125 -16.54 38.98 22.58
C ALA A 125 -15.44 39.35 21.55
N GLU A 126 -15.64 40.12 20.47
CA GLU A 126 -16.68 41.08 20.08
C GLU A 126 -16.58 41.32 18.55
N VAL A 127 -17.63 41.92 18.01
CA VAL A 127 -17.99 42.19 16.61
C VAL A 127 -17.12 43.28 15.95
N ALA A 128 -16.67 43.08 14.69
CA ALA A 128 -17.01 43.89 13.51
C ALA A 128 -16.09 43.64 12.28
N PRO A 129 -16.64 43.60 11.03
CA PRO A 129 -15.91 43.76 9.76
C PRO A 129 -15.89 45.27 9.35
N PRO A 130 -15.47 45.72 8.14
CA PRO A 130 -14.85 45.05 6.98
C PRO A 130 -13.57 45.78 6.47
N THR A 131 -12.74 45.15 5.63
CA THR A 131 -12.19 45.86 4.44
C THR A 131 -11.61 44.89 3.41
N ALA A 132 -12.08 45.05 2.17
CA ALA A 132 -11.50 44.45 0.99
C ALA A 132 -10.20 45.17 0.60
N ALA A 133 -9.15 44.42 0.25
CA ALA A 133 -8.17 44.81 -0.77
C ALA A 133 -7.24 43.62 -1.11
N SER A 134 -7.47 43.07 -2.29
CA SER A 134 -6.53 42.47 -3.25
C SER A 134 -5.05 42.36 -2.85
N SER A 135 -4.49 41.15 -2.95
CA SER A 135 -3.11 40.92 -3.40
C SER A 135 -2.95 39.51 -3.98
N GLN A 136 -2.87 39.51 -5.31
CA GLN A 136 -2.19 38.60 -6.23
C GLN A 136 -1.37 37.43 -5.63
N GLN A 137 -1.63 36.22 -6.14
CA GLN A 137 -0.68 35.11 -6.21
C GLN A 137 0.65 35.56 -6.81
N PRO A 138 1.76 34.92 -6.41
CA PRO A 138 2.62 34.31 -7.42
C PRO A 138 2.80 32.78 -7.27
N PRO A 139 3.09 32.07 -8.39
CA PRO A 139 3.26 30.62 -8.50
C PRO A 139 4.58 30.11 -7.85
N PRO A 140 4.76 28.77 -7.70
CA PRO A 140 5.89 28.21 -6.97
C PRO A 140 7.21 28.51 -7.69
N SER A 141 8.18 29.07 -6.97
CA SER A 141 9.53 29.28 -7.47
C SER A 141 10.33 27.99 -7.38
N CYS A 142 10.77 27.50 -8.54
CA CYS A 142 11.83 26.52 -8.68
C CYS A 142 13.17 27.05 -8.12
N ALA A 143 14.01 26.07 -7.76
CA ALA A 143 15.48 26.08 -7.66
C ALA A 143 16.13 26.53 -6.33
N THR A 144 16.31 25.55 -5.44
CA THR A 144 17.62 25.22 -4.84
C THR A 144 17.69 23.70 -4.66
N GLY A 145 18.78 23.10 -5.15
CA GLY A 145 18.97 21.65 -5.21
C GLY A 145 19.38 21.06 -3.87
N ASP A 146 18.48 21.09 -2.91
CA ASP A 146 18.66 20.37 -1.65
C ASP A 146 17.97 19.01 -1.77
N PHE A 147 18.79 17.97 -1.82
CA PHE A 147 18.33 16.59 -1.80
C PHE A 147 17.57 16.34 -0.50
N GLU A 148 16.29 15.98 -0.62
CA GLU A 148 15.47 15.60 0.51
C GLU A 148 15.77 14.13 0.87
N ASP A 149 16.53 13.92 1.94
CA ASP A 149 16.75 12.59 2.52
C ASP A 149 15.40 11.98 2.93
N LEU A 150 15.31 10.64 2.86
CA LEU A 150 14.16 9.95 3.42
C LEU A 150 14.16 10.14 4.92
N SER A 151 13.02 10.59 5.44
CA SER A 151 12.78 10.67 6.88
C SER A 151 12.45 9.29 7.45
N GLU A 152 12.71 9.10 8.73
CA GLU A 152 12.39 7.86 9.45
C GLU A 152 10.89 7.53 9.39
N ALA A 153 10.04 8.57 9.36
CA ALA A 153 8.60 8.43 9.15
C ALA A 153 8.23 7.81 7.79
N MET A 154 8.96 8.14 6.72
CA MET A 154 8.74 7.52 5.39
C MET A 154 9.15 6.05 5.39
N LEU A 155 10.20 5.68 6.12
CA LEU A 155 10.63 4.28 6.20
C LEU A 155 9.69 3.43 7.05
N GLU A 156 9.17 3.96 8.18
CA GLU A 156 8.18 3.27 9.02
C GLU A 156 6.81 3.12 8.34
N ALA A 157 6.47 3.99 7.39
CA ALA A 157 5.28 3.84 6.56
C ALA A 157 5.35 2.61 5.62
N VAL A 158 6.55 2.05 5.37
CA VAL A 158 6.73 0.85 4.54
C VAL A 158 6.66 -0.42 5.41
N PRO A 159 5.79 -1.38 5.08
CA PRO A 159 5.65 -2.63 5.84
C PRO A 159 6.96 -3.41 6.01
N VAL A 160 7.14 -4.05 7.18
CA VAL A 160 8.36 -4.81 7.52
C VAL A 160 8.68 -5.91 6.50
N SER A 161 7.64 -6.56 5.97
CA SER A 161 7.75 -7.60 4.93
C SER A 161 8.40 -7.10 3.63
N ILE A 162 8.40 -5.79 3.38
CA ILE A 162 8.99 -5.14 2.21
C ILE A 162 10.34 -4.53 2.56
N ARG A 163 10.42 -3.87 3.73
CA ARG A 163 11.66 -3.20 4.17
C ARG A 163 12.78 -4.18 4.57
N GLY A 164 12.43 -5.39 4.97
CA GLY A 164 13.40 -6.40 5.41
C GLY A 164 14.25 -5.90 6.58
N ASP A 165 15.57 -6.04 6.45
CA ASP A 165 16.60 -5.60 7.39
C ASP A 165 17.26 -4.26 7.00
N VAL A 166 16.65 -3.50 6.08
CA VAL A 166 17.25 -2.28 5.54
C VAL A 166 17.24 -1.15 6.58
N THR A 167 18.43 -0.59 6.86
CA THR A 167 18.57 0.61 7.70
C THR A 167 18.33 1.89 6.91
N LEU A 168 17.83 2.95 7.58
CA LEU A 168 17.59 4.25 6.95
C LEU A 168 18.86 4.85 6.33
N ALA A 169 19.99 4.72 7.02
CA ALA A 169 21.29 5.20 6.55
C ALA A 169 21.74 4.48 5.27
N ASP A 170 21.57 3.16 5.22
CA ASP A 170 21.92 2.36 4.05
C ASP A 170 20.99 2.60 2.85
N LEU A 171 19.73 2.97 3.12
CA LEU A 171 18.74 3.30 2.10
C LEU A 171 18.98 4.70 1.51
N ASN A 172 19.21 5.70 2.37
CA ASN A 172 19.52 7.08 1.94
C ASN A 172 20.83 7.15 1.15
N THR A 173 21.86 6.43 1.59
CA THR A 173 23.13 6.32 0.85
C THR A 173 22.91 5.74 -0.54
N PHE A 174 22.11 4.68 -0.64
CA PHE A 174 21.78 4.03 -1.91
C PHE A 174 20.97 4.95 -2.83
N TYR A 175 19.97 5.65 -2.30
CA TYR A 175 19.14 6.60 -3.06
C TYR A 175 19.96 7.78 -3.61
N ARG A 176 20.87 8.34 -2.79
CA ARG A 176 21.83 9.38 -3.23
C ARG A 176 22.72 8.93 -4.37
N GLN A 177 23.31 7.74 -4.26
CA GLN A 177 24.18 7.17 -5.30
C GLN A 177 23.42 6.99 -6.62
N LEU A 178 22.16 6.57 -6.54
CA LEU A 178 21.30 6.39 -7.70
C LEU A 178 21.04 7.73 -8.39
N GLN A 179 20.58 8.73 -7.64
CA GLN A 179 20.25 10.04 -8.19
C GLN A 179 21.47 10.78 -8.72
N GLN A 180 22.64 10.61 -8.08
CA GLN A 180 23.91 11.11 -8.59
C GLN A 180 24.25 10.48 -9.94
N HIS A 181 24.10 9.15 -10.09
CA HIS A 181 24.37 8.48 -11.36
C HIS A 181 23.45 8.98 -12.49
N PHE A 182 22.16 9.18 -12.22
CA PHE A 182 21.20 9.72 -13.20
C PHE A 182 21.42 11.21 -13.50
N SER A 183 22.04 11.96 -12.57
CA SER A 183 22.40 13.37 -12.78
C SER A 183 23.67 13.51 -13.63
N THR A 184 24.67 12.63 -13.43
CA THR A 184 25.93 12.62 -14.19
C THR A 184 25.76 11.97 -15.56
N THR A 185 25.00 10.87 -15.61
CA THR A 185 24.73 10.11 -16.82
C THR A 185 23.27 10.40 -17.17
N LYS A 186 23.02 11.20 -18.22
CA LYS A 186 21.67 11.49 -18.77
C LYS A 186 20.93 10.25 -19.32
N SER A 187 21.16 9.07 -18.74
CA SER A 187 20.52 7.81 -19.07
C SER A 187 19.22 7.70 -18.31
N GLY A 188 18.10 7.51 -19.02
CA GLY A 188 16.77 7.34 -18.41
C GLY A 188 16.52 5.97 -17.76
N SER A 189 17.52 5.08 -17.70
CA SER A 189 17.40 3.77 -17.06
C SER A 189 18.74 3.26 -16.54
N LEU A 190 18.71 2.45 -15.47
CA LEU A 190 19.88 1.83 -14.86
C LEU A 190 19.59 0.36 -14.50
N SER A 191 20.35 -0.59 -15.03
CA SER A 191 20.16 -2.02 -14.72
C SER A 191 20.83 -2.43 -13.41
N VAL A 192 20.25 -3.41 -12.71
CA VAL A 192 20.83 -3.99 -11.48
C VAL A 192 22.26 -4.50 -11.69
N GLN A 193 22.57 -5.05 -12.87
CA GLN A 193 23.91 -5.53 -13.21
C GLN A 193 24.92 -4.38 -13.31
N LYS A 194 24.51 -3.24 -13.88
CA LYS A 194 25.35 -2.03 -13.95
C LYS A 194 25.52 -1.37 -12.58
N MET A 195 24.51 -1.43 -11.72
CA MET A 195 24.60 -0.96 -10.32
C MET A 195 25.64 -1.74 -9.51
N LYS A 196 25.71 -3.07 -9.69
CA LYS A 196 26.76 -3.90 -9.07
C LYS A 196 28.15 -3.56 -9.60
N GLN A 197 28.29 -3.25 -10.89
CA GLN A 197 29.56 -2.79 -11.47
C GLN A 197 30.00 -1.41 -10.94
N LEU A 198 29.06 -0.58 -10.51
CA LEU A 198 29.30 0.73 -9.90
C LEU A 198 29.56 0.66 -8.38
N ASN A 199 29.80 -0.53 -7.82
CA ASN A 199 29.97 -0.76 -6.37
C ASN A 199 28.79 -0.26 -5.50
N MET A 200 27.58 -0.20 -6.06
CA MET A 200 26.38 0.13 -5.28
C MET A 200 25.94 -1.08 -4.45
N SER A 201 25.52 -0.86 -3.20
CA SER A 201 24.98 -1.91 -2.32
C SER A 201 23.54 -2.26 -2.68
N VAL A 202 23.36 -2.98 -3.79
CA VAL A 202 22.04 -3.36 -4.31
C VAL A 202 21.46 -4.51 -3.49
N SER A 203 20.34 -4.26 -2.83
CA SER A 203 19.49 -5.28 -2.20
C SER A 203 18.07 -5.18 -2.76
N GLU A 204 17.41 -6.32 -2.91
CA GLU A 204 16.02 -6.40 -3.38
C GLU A 204 15.08 -5.63 -2.44
N ALA A 205 15.33 -5.68 -1.13
CA ALA A 205 14.59 -4.92 -0.14
C ALA A 205 14.73 -3.41 -0.37
N LYS A 206 15.94 -2.89 -0.64
CA LYS A 206 16.16 -1.46 -0.92
C LYS A 206 15.39 -0.99 -2.16
N LEU A 207 15.41 -1.81 -3.23
CA LEU A 207 14.69 -1.53 -4.47
C LEU A 207 13.17 -1.51 -4.26
N LYS A 208 12.63 -2.49 -3.54
CA LYS A 208 11.19 -2.59 -3.24
C LYS A 208 10.71 -1.50 -2.30
N THR A 209 11.50 -1.12 -1.28
CA THR A 209 11.19 0.00 -0.38
C THR A 209 11.09 1.32 -1.15
N LEU A 210 12.08 1.64 -2.00
CA LEU A 210 12.05 2.85 -2.82
C LEU A 210 10.93 2.82 -3.87
N GLN A 211 10.59 1.65 -4.40
CA GLN A 211 9.44 1.48 -5.28
C GLN A 211 8.12 1.76 -4.56
N HIS A 212 7.97 1.26 -3.33
CA HIS A 212 6.77 1.50 -2.52
C HIS A 212 6.60 2.98 -2.15
N LEU A 213 7.72 3.71 -1.99
CA LEU A 213 7.72 5.16 -1.78
C LEU A 213 7.52 5.96 -3.08
N ALA A 214 7.27 5.29 -4.21
CA ALA A 214 7.13 5.89 -5.54
C ALA A 214 8.35 6.73 -5.99
N LEU A 215 9.53 6.46 -5.42
CA LEU A 215 10.77 7.13 -5.77
C LEU A 215 11.49 6.46 -6.93
N LEU A 216 11.11 5.22 -7.28
CA LEU A 216 11.65 4.46 -8.40
C LEU A 216 10.58 3.58 -9.04
N THR A 217 10.75 3.31 -10.34
CA THR A 217 10.00 2.28 -11.05
C THR A 217 10.93 1.20 -11.57
N LEU A 218 10.51 -0.06 -11.48
CA LEU A 218 11.24 -1.22 -11.98
C LEU A 218 10.51 -1.79 -13.20
N ASP A 219 11.24 -1.97 -14.31
CA ASP A 219 10.69 -2.63 -15.51
C ASP A 219 10.72 -4.17 -15.37
N ARG A 220 10.03 -4.87 -16.30
CA ARG A 220 10.00 -6.34 -16.33
C ARG A 220 11.36 -7.01 -16.57
N LYS A 221 12.38 -6.23 -16.94
CA LYS A 221 13.77 -6.66 -17.19
C LYS A 221 14.70 -6.32 -16.01
N GLY A 222 14.18 -5.75 -14.92
CA GLY A 222 14.96 -5.35 -13.74
C GLY A 222 15.75 -4.05 -13.94
N CYS A 223 15.32 -3.18 -14.84
CA CYS A 223 15.86 -1.83 -15.01
C CYS A 223 15.14 -0.84 -14.10
N VAL A 224 15.92 -0.02 -13.41
CA VAL A 224 15.48 1.03 -12.50
C VAL A 224 15.33 2.34 -13.28
N HIS A 225 14.21 3.02 -13.07
CA HIS A 225 13.93 4.34 -13.62
C HIS A 225 13.57 5.29 -12.48
N LEU A 226 14.20 6.47 -12.43
CA LEU A 226 13.74 7.56 -11.58
C LEU A 226 12.51 8.21 -12.26
N PRO A 227 11.42 8.45 -11.52
CA PRO A 227 10.30 9.22 -12.05
C PRO A 227 10.80 10.62 -12.38
N THR A 228 10.88 10.94 -13.67
CA THR A 228 11.10 12.32 -14.12
C THR A 228 9.83 13.11 -13.82
N PRO A 229 9.94 14.35 -13.29
CA PRO A 229 8.77 15.22 -13.17
C PRO A 229 8.19 15.40 -14.57
N GLY A 230 6.94 14.97 -14.76
CA GLY A 230 6.23 15.15 -16.02
C GLY A 230 6.08 16.64 -16.34
N PRO A 231 5.99 17.01 -17.63
CA PRO A 231 5.73 18.38 -18.00
C PRO A 231 4.34 18.78 -17.51
N CYS A 232 4.27 19.91 -16.79
CA CYS A 232 3.03 20.61 -16.48
C CYS A 232 2.31 21.05 -17.76
#